data_AF-A0A3G4W1B9-F1
#
_entry.id   AF-A0A3G4W1B9-F1
#
_cell.length_a   1.000
_cell.length_b   1.000
_cell.length_c   1.000
_cell.angle_alpha   90.00
_cell.angle_beta   90.00
_cell.angle_gamma   90.00
#
_symmetry.space_group_name_H-M   'P 1'
#
loop_
_entity.id
_entity.type
_entity.pdbx_description
1 polymer ?
#
loop_
_entity_poly.entity_id
_entity_poly.type
_entity_poly.pdbx_seq_one_letter_code
_entity_poly.pdbx_strand_id
1 'polypeptide(L)'
;MRCVIARFPFDLTKSGVLESMKGVKPEQVIGESVIIGRRTYPVKQVGQVITRQDRRDFSAGEVLRAMTQLGFTCRGGLPRTAVPTRLLSPLPRASAMLGTPVTA
;
A
#
# COMPACT_ATOMS: atom_id res chain seq x y z
N MET A 1 -1.05 12.56 3.02
CA MET A 1 -1.33 11.60 1.92
C MET A 1 -2.47 10.72 2.40
N ARG A 2 -3.56 10.63 1.64
CA ARG A 2 -4.68 9.76 1.99
C ARG A 2 -4.47 8.38 1.37
N CYS A 3 -4.51 7.32 2.17
CA CYS A 3 -4.44 5.93 1.70
C CYS A 3 -5.48 5.06 2.41
N VAL A 4 -5.75 3.88 1.85
CA VAL A 4 -6.66 2.90 2.46
C VAL A 4 -5.83 1.71 2.96
N ILE A 5 -6.00 1.35 4.24
CA ILE A 5 -5.36 0.19 4.88
C ILE A 5 -6.45 -0.57 5.64
N ALA A 6 -6.51 -1.89 5.49
CA ALA A 6 -7.57 -2.73 6.05
C ALA A 6 -8.98 -2.24 5.69
N ARG A 7 -9.16 -1.71 4.48
CA ARG A 7 -10.42 -1.11 3.98
C ARG A 7 -10.85 0.20 4.65
N PHE A 8 -10.03 0.77 5.54
CA PHE A 8 -10.30 2.06 6.18
C PHE A 8 -9.40 3.17 5.60
N PRO A 9 -9.93 4.39 5.40
CA PRO A 9 -9.13 5.53 4.97
C PRO A 9 -8.29 6.09 6.13
N PHE A 10 -7.04 6.43 5.83
CA PHE A 10 -6.09 7.08 6.74
C PHE A 10 -5.41 8.26 6.05
N ASP A 11 -5.16 9.31 6.83
CA ASP A 11 -4.36 10.46 6.43
C ASP A 11 -2.97 10.37 7.09
N LEU A 12 -2.00 9.91 6.31
CA LEU A 12 -0.63 9.71 6.78
C LEU A 12 0.30 10.80 6.26
N THR A 13 1.26 11.17 7.08
CA THR A 13 2.36 12.08 6.73
C THR A 13 3.70 11.42 7.08
N LYS A 14 4.76 11.79 6.35
CA LYS A 14 6.09 11.25 6.61
C LYS A 14 6.57 11.55 8.03
N SER A 15 6.33 12.76 8.52
CA SER A 15 6.61 13.17 9.90
C SER A 15 5.80 12.39 10.92
N GLY A 16 4.50 12.20 10.69
CA GLY A 16 3.63 11.42 11.60
C GLY A 16 4.08 9.96 11.75
N VAL A 17 4.57 9.35 10.67
CA VAL A 17 5.16 8.00 10.73
C VAL A 17 6.45 7.99 11.55
N LEU A 18 7.35 8.98 11.36
CA LEU A 18 8.59 9.09 12.13
C LEU A 18 8.33 9.26 13.63
N GLU A 19 7.39 10.12 13.99
CA GLU A 19 6.95 10.37 15.37
C GLU A 19 6.36 9.11 16.00
N SER A 20 5.45 8.43 15.30
CA SER A 20 4.79 7.21 15.79
C SER A 20 5.76 6.05 16.00
N MET A 21 6.82 5.98 15.20
CA MET A 21 7.83 4.92 15.31
C MET A 21 8.94 5.23 16.33
N LYS A 22 8.91 6.39 16.98
CA LYS A 22 9.89 6.77 17.99
C LYS A 22 9.76 5.86 19.21
N GLY A 23 10.90 5.30 19.66
CA GLY A 23 10.92 4.38 20.80
C GLY A 23 10.45 2.95 20.48
N VAL A 24 9.95 2.69 19.27
CA VAL A 24 9.53 1.35 18.86
C VAL A 24 10.78 0.48 18.61
N LYS A 25 10.84 -0.69 19.26
CA LYS A 25 11.91 -1.66 19.03
C LYS A 25 11.61 -2.44 17.75
N PRO A 26 12.53 -2.50 16.77
CA PRO A 26 12.32 -3.31 15.57
C PRO A 26 12.25 -4.80 15.94
N GLU A 27 11.25 -5.47 15.39
CA GLU A 27 11.15 -6.93 15.42
C GLU A 27 12.09 -7.57 14.38
N GLN A 28 12.26 -8.89 14.47
CA GLN A 28 13.03 -9.63 13.48
C GLN A 28 12.43 -9.44 12.08
N VAL A 29 13.26 -8.99 11.15
CA VAL A 29 12.84 -8.75 9.77
C VAL A 29 12.79 -10.08 9.02
N ILE A 30 11.58 -10.47 8.64
CA ILE A 30 11.30 -11.65 7.80
C ILE A 30 10.51 -11.14 6.58
N GLY A 31 11.18 -11.03 5.42
CA GLY A 31 10.56 -10.57 4.18
C GLY A 31 10.47 -9.05 4.03
N GLU A 32 9.26 -8.52 3.78
CA GLU A 32 9.01 -7.10 3.50
C GLU A 32 9.31 -6.21 4.71
N SER A 33 10.12 -5.19 4.49
CA SER A 33 10.62 -4.26 5.48
C SER A 33 10.70 -2.83 4.97
N VAL A 34 10.75 -1.88 5.89
CA VAL A 34 10.88 -0.46 5.62
C VAL A 34 11.94 0.14 6.52
N ILE A 35 12.76 1.03 5.95
CA ILE A 35 13.78 1.77 6.67
C ILE A 35 13.13 3.06 7.19
N ILE A 36 13.13 3.23 8.50
CA ILE A 36 12.59 4.40 9.19
C ILE A 36 13.69 4.97 10.08
N GLY A 37 14.16 6.17 9.75
CA GLY A 37 15.37 6.74 10.34
C GLY A 37 16.59 5.87 10.04
N ARG A 38 17.21 5.30 11.08
CA ARG A 38 18.39 4.44 10.98
C ARG A 38 18.09 2.95 11.22
N ARG A 39 16.81 2.57 11.33
CA ARG A 39 16.38 1.21 11.69
C ARG A 39 15.50 0.61 10.60
N THR A 40 15.60 -0.70 10.44
CA THR A 40 14.75 -1.48 9.53
C THR A 40 13.66 -2.16 10.33
N TYR A 41 12.42 -1.99 9.89
CA TYR A 41 11.24 -2.55 10.54
C TYR A 41 10.49 -3.46 9.58
N PRO A 42 9.92 -4.59 10.05
CA PRO A 42 8.93 -5.33 9.28
C PRO A 42 7.75 -4.43 8.91
N VAL A 43 7.28 -4.52 7.67
CA VAL A 43 6.17 -3.67 7.20
C VAL A 43 4.91 -3.87 8.02
N LYS A 44 4.62 -5.11 8.44
CA LYS A 44 3.45 -5.40 9.28
C LYS A 44 3.53 -4.80 10.69
N GLN A 45 4.73 -4.66 11.25
CA GLN A 45 4.92 -3.96 12.52
C GLN A 45 4.59 -2.48 12.37
N VAL A 46 5.11 -1.84 11.31
CA VAL A 46 4.87 -0.41 11.05
C VAL A 46 3.40 -0.14 10.82
N GLY A 47 2.73 -0.97 10.00
CA GLY A 47 1.29 -0.87 9.76
C GLY A 47 0.50 -0.87 11.07
N GLN A 48 0.77 -1.82 11.96
CA GLN A 48 0.08 -1.91 13.25
C GLN A 48 0.30 -0.66 14.10
N VAL A 49 1.52 -0.11 14.14
CA VAL A 49 1.81 1.09 14.96
C VAL A 49 1.07 2.32 14.44
N ILE A 50 1.08 2.55 13.12
CA ILE A 50 0.54 3.78 12.53
C ILE A 50 -0.99 3.75 12.37
N THR A 51 -1.59 2.57 12.16
CA THR A 51 -3.05 2.44 12.01
C THR A 51 -3.75 1.99 13.29
N ARG A 52 -3.00 1.45 14.25
CA ARG A 52 -3.52 0.77 15.47
C ARG A 52 -4.44 -0.43 15.17
N GLN A 53 -4.40 -0.96 13.95
CA GLN A 53 -5.18 -2.14 13.54
C GLN A 53 -4.42 -3.43 13.82
N ASP A 54 -5.13 -4.56 13.86
CA ASP A 54 -4.50 -5.86 14.00
C ASP A 54 -3.76 -6.25 12.71
N ARG A 55 -2.65 -6.98 12.84
CA ARG A 55 -1.84 -7.43 11.70
C ARG A 55 -2.59 -8.36 10.75
N ARG A 56 -3.71 -8.92 11.17
CA ARG A 56 -4.59 -9.79 10.37
C ARG A 56 -5.52 -8.99 9.45
N ASP A 57 -5.79 -7.72 9.78
CA ASP A 57 -6.75 -6.90 9.04
C ASP A 57 -6.17 -6.32 7.75
N PHE A 58 -4.84 -6.24 7.65
CA PHE A 58 -4.15 -5.71 6.47
C PHE A 58 -3.00 -6.60 5.97
N SER A 59 -2.71 -6.41 4.68
CA SER A 59 -1.58 -7.02 3.99
C SER A 59 -0.33 -6.16 4.09
N ALA A 60 0.85 -6.80 3.98
CA ALA A 60 2.11 -6.07 3.92
C ALA A 60 2.16 -5.14 2.69
N GLY A 61 1.61 -5.57 1.55
CA GLY A 61 1.55 -4.76 0.33
C GLY A 61 0.70 -3.48 0.43
N GLU A 62 -0.34 -3.42 1.27
CA GLU A 62 -1.06 -2.16 1.55
C GLU A 62 -0.14 -1.14 2.22
N VAL A 63 0.56 -1.57 3.27
CA VAL A 63 1.44 -0.70 4.05
C VAL A 63 2.69 -0.34 3.25
N LEU A 64 3.28 -1.29 2.50
CA LEU A 64 4.46 -1.04 1.66
C LEU A 64 4.17 0.02 0.58
N ARG A 65 2.98 -0.02 -0.04
CA ARG A 65 2.55 1.02 -0.99
C ARG A 65 2.44 2.39 -0.32
N ALA A 66 1.80 2.45 0.85
CA ALA A 66 1.69 3.69 1.60
C ALA A 66 3.07 4.26 2.00
N MET A 67 3.98 3.41 2.50
CA MET A 67 5.33 3.83 2.89
C MET A 67 6.15 4.30 1.69
N THR A 68 6.03 3.62 0.55
CA THR A 68 6.71 4.01 -0.70
C THR A 68 6.21 5.37 -1.19
N GLN A 69 4.90 5.61 -1.17
CA GLN A 69 4.31 6.88 -1.58
C GLN A 69 4.69 8.05 -0.64
N LEU A 70 4.89 7.77 0.66
CA LEU A 70 5.43 8.73 1.62
C LEU A 70 6.95 8.97 1.47
N GLY A 71 7.61 8.25 0.56
CA GLY A 71 9.04 8.39 0.28
C GLY A 71 9.94 7.73 1.31
N PHE A 72 9.51 6.61 1.91
CA PHE A 72 10.38 5.72 2.67
C PHE A 72 11.03 4.68 1.77
N THR A 73 12.22 4.23 2.16
CA THR A 73 12.92 3.13 1.48
C THR A 73 12.37 1.80 1.98
N CYS A 74 11.67 1.06 1.12
CA CYS A 74 11.17 -0.29 1.42
C CYS A 74 12.08 -1.36 0.80
N ARG A 75 12.26 -2.49 1.49
CA ARG A 75 13.04 -3.66 1.04
C ARG A 75 12.20 -4.92 1.19
N GLY A 76 12.07 -5.70 0.11
CA GLY A 76 11.46 -7.02 0.14
C GLY A 76 10.31 -7.19 -0.85
N GLY A 77 10.25 -8.39 -1.43
CA GLY A 77 9.20 -8.90 -2.32
C GLY A 77 9.11 -8.17 -3.65
N LEU A 78 9.50 -8.82 -4.74
CA LEU A 78 9.28 -8.39 -6.14
C LEU A 78 8.04 -7.50 -6.28
N PRO A 79 8.09 -6.41 -7.07
CA PRO A 79 6.88 -5.69 -7.40
C PRO A 79 5.94 -6.69 -8.08
N ARG A 80 4.97 -7.22 -7.33
CA ARG A 80 3.76 -7.75 -7.94
C ARG A 80 3.01 -6.51 -8.37
N THR A 81 3.52 -5.94 -9.47
CA THR A 81 2.74 -5.22 -10.45
C THR A 81 1.70 -6.21 -10.94
N ALA A 82 0.69 -6.50 -10.10
CA ALA A 82 -0.64 -6.51 -10.62
C ALA A 82 -0.85 -5.05 -11.05
N VAL A 83 -0.38 -4.73 -12.26
CA VAL A 83 -1.18 -3.90 -13.14
C VAL A 83 -2.59 -4.41 -12.90
N PRO A 84 -3.55 -3.59 -12.45
CA PRO A 84 -4.92 -3.98 -12.65
C PRO A 84 -4.95 -4.19 -14.15
N THR A 85 -4.94 -5.45 -14.59
CA THR A 85 -5.40 -5.77 -15.92
C THR A 85 -6.72 -5.04 -15.92
N ARG A 86 -6.81 -3.96 -16.69
CA ARG A 86 -8.09 -3.45 -17.15
C ARG A 86 -8.66 -4.61 -17.95
N LEU A 87 -9.12 -5.64 -17.24
CA LEU A 87 -10.19 -6.49 -17.68
C LEU A 87 -11.26 -5.46 -17.92
N LEU A 88 -11.37 -5.09 -19.20
CA LEU A 88 -12.47 -4.33 -19.70
C LEU A 88 -13.68 -4.92 -19.00
N SER A 89 -14.30 -4.12 -18.13
CA SER A 89 -15.56 -4.47 -17.53
C SER A 89 -16.50 -4.93 -18.65
N PRO A 90 -17.44 -5.84 -18.40
CA PRO A 90 -18.31 -6.39 -19.46
C PRO A 90 -18.95 -5.31 -20.35
N LEU A 91 -19.15 -4.10 -19.79
CA LEU A 91 -19.67 -2.91 -20.48
C LEU A 91 -18.82 -2.46 -21.70
N PRO A 92 -17.53 -2.08 -21.60
CA PRO A 92 -16.74 -1.69 -22.78
C PRO A 92 -16.57 -2.80 -23.83
N ARG A 93 -16.63 -4.09 -23.45
CA ARG A 93 -16.58 -5.20 -24.42
C ARG A 93 -17.88 -5.31 -25.22
N ALA A 94 -19.03 -5.11 -24.59
CA ALA A 94 -20.32 -5.06 -25.27
C ALA A 94 -20.42 -3.84 -26.21
N SER A 95 -19.94 -2.67 -25.78
CA SER A 95 -19.91 -1.46 -26.63
C SER A 95 -19.07 -1.65 -27.89
N ALA A 96 -17.95 -2.38 -27.81
CA ALA A 96 -17.13 -2.69 -28.97
C ALA A 96 -17.82 -3.68 -29.95
N MET A 97 -18.61 -4.63 -29.43
CA MET A 97 -19.36 -5.58 -30.27
C MET A 97 -20.53 -4.93 -31.01
N LEU A 98 -21.10 -3.84 -30.48
CA LEU A 98 -22.24 -3.14 -31.06
C LEU A 98 -21.83 -2.08 -32.10
N GLY A 99 -20.52 -1.83 -32.29
CA GLY A 99 -20.00 -0.81 -33.19
C GLY A 99 -20.24 0.61 -32.67
N THR A 100 -19.45 1.57 -33.15
CA THR A 100 -19.67 3.00 -32.86
C THR A 100 -20.74 3.55 -33.80
N PRO A 101 -21.70 4.36 -33.31
CA PRO A 101 -22.67 5.00 -34.20
C PRO A 101 -21.93 5.89 -35.20
N VAL A 102 -22.25 5.73 -36.48
CA VAL A 102 -21.81 6.67 -37.51
C VAL A 102 -22.58 7.97 -37.29
N THR A 103 -21.93 8.97 -36.70
CA THR A 103 -22.43 10.34 -36.72
C THR A 103 -22.30 10.86 -38.16
N ALA A 104 -23.45 11.18 -38.75
CA ALA A 104 -23.58 11.81 -40.07
C ALA A 104 -23.09 13.27 -40.05
#